data_AF-A0A0W0UJ06-F1
#
_entry.id   AF-A0A0W0UJ06-F1
#
_cell.length_a   1.000
_cell.length_b   1.000
_cell.length_c   1.000
_cell.angle_alpha   90.00
_cell.angle_beta   90.00
_cell.angle_gamma   90.00
#
_symmetry.space_group_name_H-M   'P 1'
#
loop_
_entity.id
_entity.type
_entity.pdbx_description
1 polymer ?
#
loop_
_entity_poly.entity_id
_entity_poly.type
_entity_poly.pdbx_seq_one_letter_code
_entity_poly.pdbx_strand_id
1 'polypeptide(L)'
;MGSLLKKNAMVASFLVTYSILSGSAIAANKTEPAQNAQTSSPTQAAPSKTSPNANPASNPQATPNTQGTSVNGTEKTAKDTNAAGTPVNANSGAPASTNSTAPAATSAAPATEFKAVDHRNRPVEPLIDGYYPVYPPTTPAPGVPAELVARGEYLAKMGDCIACHTDVKGGTAAFAGGLPINTPFGTFYSPNITPDKETGIGNWTEEDFIRALKEGRDPQGRNYFPVFPYVYFAKMTDDDARALYAYFMSIPPVKQKNKSLPFPFNVPGARLSLWGWNLLFFFPDDNSVVYEADKSPLWNRGKYIVDSLGHCSMCHTPLNLFGAAKNRFYLTGSFIDGYWAPNITTYGLRSASRYEVADVFAEGQLINKAGPVAGPMAEVNHNSLSYLTEEDRLAIATYLKTVTSEEPLGVPPSEKQPTLKRGKQVYINACIICHQRGEMGAPLIGNGAGWYERLKSSGLTGLYRHAIHGYNSMPVKGACVTCSDNDIISAVDYILNASLSRSQWRDVETGGAAKYPANGKDIYNENCSMCHNDGKQGAPKLGDKAVWEPLIEKNIDILVENTIKGPYHPKNGGCKKCTTGEILEAIKYMVSQSKTDGNYSLW
;
A
#
# COMPACT_ATOMS: atom_id res chain seq x y z
N MET A 1 2.02 32.47 -7.96
CA MET A 1 3.08 33.23 -7.27
C MET A 1 2.59 34.39 -6.40
N GLY A 2 1.67 35.26 -6.83
CA GLY A 2 1.29 36.47 -6.07
C GLY A 2 0.57 36.32 -4.70
N SER A 3 0.20 35.10 -4.28
CA SER A 3 -0.53 34.88 -3.01
C SER A 3 0.38 34.58 -1.80
N LEU A 4 1.59 34.08 -2.04
CA LEU A 4 2.54 33.71 -0.96
C LEU A 4 3.29 34.91 -0.35
N LEU A 5 3.38 36.03 -1.09
CA LEU A 5 4.11 37.23 -0.64
C LEU A 5 3.33 38.10 0.35
N LYS A 6 2.01 37.92 0.50
CA LYS A 6 1.18 38.79 1.35
C LYS A 6 1.17 38.44 2.85
N LYS A 7 1.61 37.24 3.25
CA LYS A 7 1.67 36.87 4.68
C LYS A 7 2.96 37.31 5.40
N ASN A 8 4.04 37.58 4.67
CA ASN A 8 5.35 37.92 5.28
C ASN A 8 5.55 39.44 5.49
N ALA A 9 4.61 40.29 5.08
CA ALA A 9 4.73 41.74 5.18
C ALA A 9 4.47 42.34 6.57
N MET A 10 3.92 41.56 7.52
CA MET A 10 3.54 42.06 8.86
C MET A 10 4.55 41.75 9.98
N VAL A 11 5.52 40.87 9.75
CA VAL A 11 6.54 40.50 10.78
C VAL A 11 7.87 41.24 10.56
N ALA A 12 8.12 41.75 9.36
CA ALA A 12 9.38 42.42 9.00
C ALA A 12 9.47 43.92 9.39
N SER A 13 8.43 44.50 9.98
CA SER A 13 8.38 45.94 10.30
C SER A 13 8.79 46.32 11.73
N PHE A 14 9.32 45.37 12.52
CA PHE A 14 9.64 45.59 13.94
C PHE A 14 11.15 45.61 14.29
N LEU A 15 12.04 45.60 13.30
CA LEU A 15 13.50 45.52 13.53
C LEU A 15 14.35 46.61 12.84
N VAL A 16 13.74 47.71 12.36
CA VAL A 16 14.49 48.87 11.82
C VAL A 16 13.94 50.20 12.37
N THR A 17 14.08 50.41 13.67
CA THR A 17 14.35 51.72 14.33
C THR A 17 14.40 51.49 15.83
N TYR A 18 15.60 51.46 16.44
CA TYR A 18 15.90 52.16 17.69
C TYR A 18 17.39 51.97 18.04
N SER A 19 18.15 53.03 17.85
CA SER A 19 19.45 53.29 18.49
C SER A 19 19.67 54.80 18.40
N ILE A 20 20.31 55.37 19.43
CA ILE A 20 20.55 56.81 19.70
C ILE A 20 19.57 57.42 20.75
N LEU A 21 20.19 58.01 21.79
CA LEU A 21 19.67 58.93 22.83
C LEU A 21 18.82 58.38 24.00
N SER A 22 19.54 58.00 25.07
CA SER A 22 19.42 58.48 26.46
C SER A 22 18.20 59.35 26.87
N GLY A 23 17.54 58.98 27.98
CA GLY A 23 16.62 59.89 28.70
C GLY A 23 15.92 59.26 29.92
N SER A 24 16.08 59.88 31.08
CA SER A 24 15.61 59.41 32.40
C SER A 24 14.09 59.41 32.65
N ALA A 25 13.63 58.35 33.34
CA ALA A 25 12.74 58.39 34.52
C ALA A 25 11.19 58.65 34.44
N ILE A 26 10.53 58.07 35.47
CA ILE A 26 9.20 58.39 36.06
C ILE A 26 7.93 57.80 35.39
N ALA A 27 7.55 56.62 35.91
CA ALA A 27 6.26 56.24 36.54
C ALA A 27 4.87 56.78 36.10
N ALA A 28 3.90 55.86 36.28
CA ALA A 28 2.46 56.05 36.55
C ALA A 28 1.53 56.36 35.34
N ASN A 29 0.24 56.00 35.36
CA ASN A 29 -0.57 54.93 36.00
C ASN A 29 -2.02 55.05 35.45
N LYS A 30 -2.84 53.99 35.48
CA LYS A 30 -4.32 54.00 35.22
C LYS A 30 -4.74 54.33 33.76
N THR A 31 -5.91 53.93 33.22
CA THR A 31 -7.07 53.17 33.75
C THR A 31 -7.87 52.52 32.60
N GLU A 32 -8.43 51.34 32.86
CA GLU A 32 -9.64 50.76 32.22
C GLU A 32 -10.94 51.53 32.65
N PRO A 33 -12.21 51.19 32.28
CA PRO A 33 -12.76 49.95 31.67
C PRO A 33 -13.89 50.12 30.61
N ALA A 34 -14.62 49.02 30.35
CA ALA A 34 -16.06 48.89 30.00
C ALA A 34 -16.45 48.97 28.50
N GLN A 35 -16.81 47.86 27.84
CA GLN A 35 -18.03 47.00 27.96
C GLN A 35 -19.27 47.53 27.21
N ASN A 36 -19.78 46.75 26.23
CA ASN A 36 -21.18 46.29 26.23
C ASN A 36 -21.41 45.07 25.32
N ALA A 37 -22.55 44.37 25.47
CA ALA A 37 -22.84 43.07 24.85
C ALA A 37 -24.20 43.00 24.13
N GLN A 38 -24.61 41.78 23.68
CA GLN A 38 -25.94 41.36 23.16
C GLN A 38 -26.24 41.71 21.67
N THR A 39 -27.01 40.96 20.85
CA THR A 39 -27.93 39.81 21.09
C THR A 39 -28.25 38.94 19.83
N SER A 40 -28.47 37.62 20.03
CA SER A 40 -29.43 36.66 19.40
C SER A 40 -29.88 36.65 17.91
N SER A 41 -29.87 35.44 17.30
CA SER A 41 -30.70 34.97 16.14
C SER A 41 -32.13 34.54 16.58
N PRO A 42 -33.12 34.20 15.68
CA PRO A 42 -33.20 32.83 15.08
C PRO A 42 -34.03 32.63 13.75
N THR A 43 -34.10 31.36 13.27
CA THR A 43 -35.26 30.64 12.62
C THR A 43 -35.12 30.12 11.16
N GLN A 44 -35.94 29.10 10.84
CA GLN A 44 -35.84 28.05 9.80
C GLN A 44 -36.68 28.31 8.52
N ALA A 45 -36.48 27.50 7.45
CA ALA A 45 -37.47 26.52 6.90
C ALA A 45 -37.34 26.24 5.37
N ALA A 46 -37.82 25.07 4.93
CA ALA A 46 -37.97 24.64 3.53
C ALA A 46 -39.37 24.00 3.31
N PRO A 47 -39.82 23.77 2.05
CA PRO A 47 -40.78 22.67 1.79
C PRO A 47 -40.62 21.92 0.44
N SER A 48 -41.39 20.83 0.28
CA SER A 48 -41.41 19.86 -0.84
C SER A 48 -42.83 19.58 -1.40
N LYS A 49 -42.96 18.85 -2.54
CA LYS A 49 -44.17 18.20 -3.18
C LYS A 49 -43.82 17.64 -4.60
N THR A 50 -44.54 16.77 -5.34
CA THR A 50 -45.41 15.55 -5.13
C THR A 50 -45.60 14.78 -6.48
N SER A 51 -46.21 13.57 -6.47
CA SER A 51 -46.61 12.73 -7.66
C SER A 51 -48.14 12.86 -7.97
N PRO A 52 -48.90 12.05 -8.79
CA PRO A 52 -48.71 10.66 -9.33
C PRO A 52 -49.22 10.33 -10.79
N ASN A 53 -48.94 9.12 -11.31
CA ASN A 53 -49.78 8.21 -12.17
C ASN A 53 -48.92 7.20 -13.00
N ALA A 54 -49.37 6.06 -13.57
CA ALA A 54 -50.36 5.01 -13.22
C ALA A 54 -50.18 3.79 -14.20
N ASN A 55 -50.66 2.58 -13.86
CA ASN A 55 -50.48 1.28 -14.58
C ASN A 55 -51.55 1.06 -15.72
N PRO A 56 -51.75 -0.09 -16.46
CA PRO A 56 -51.36 -1.50 -16.19
C PRO A 56 -50.99 -2.49 -17.38
N ALA A 57 -50.44 -3.66 -16.99
CA ALA A 57 -50.68 -5.05 -17.45
C ALA A 57 -50.58 -5.53 -18.94
N SER A 58 -49.83 -6.64 -19.16
CA SER A 58 -50.40 -7.95 -19.60
C SER A 58 -49.33 -9.07 -19.75
N ASN A 59 -49.77 -10.33 -19.62
CA ASN A 59 -49.04 -11.59 -19.90
C ASN A 59 -50.10 -12.62 -20.38
N PRO A 60 -49.77 -13.61 -21.24
CA PRO A 60 -49.99 -14.99 -20.79
C PRO A 60 -48.96 -16.04 -21.30
N GLN A 61 -49.04 -17.21 -20.67
CA GLN A 61 -48.21 -18.42 -20.86
C GLN A 61 -48.38 -19.11 -22.23
N ALA A 62 -47.37 -19.88 -22.64
CA ALA A 62 -47.54 -21.28 -23.08
C ALA A 62 -46.21 -22.08 -23.12
N THR A 63 -46.24 -23.31 -22.62
CA THR A 63 -45.32 -24.42 -22.91
C THR A 63 -46.17 -25.55 -23.57
N PRO A 64 -45.70 -26.79 -23.81
CA PRO A 64 -44.33 -27.35 -23.91
C PRO A 64 -44.11 -28.08 -25.26
N ASN A 65 -42.95 -28.74 -25.45
CA ASN A 65 -42.95 -30.02 -26.16
C ASN A 65 -41.90 -30.99 -25.57
N THR A 66 -42.18 -32.29 -25.66
CA THR A 66 -41.46 -33.40 -25.03
C THR A 66 -40.97 -34.42 -26.08
N GLN A 67 -40.33 -35.49 -25.60
CA GLN A 67 -39.75 -36.64 -26.32
C GLN A 67 -38.29 -36.45 -26.78
N GLY A 68 -37.36 -37.38 -26.54
CA GLY A 68 -37.41 -38.59 -25.70
C GLY A 68 -36.49 -39.72 -26.19
N THR A 69 -35.99 -40.55 -25.27
CA THR A 69 -35.43 -41.92 -25.50
C THR A 69 -34.17 -42.05 -26.40
N SER A 70 -33.28 -43.06 -26.31
CA SER A 70 -33.02 -44.07 -25.26
C SER A 70 -31.72 -44.87 -25.56
N VAL A 71 -30.97 -45.21 -24.51
CA VAL A 71 -30.46 -46.58 -24.18
C VAL A 71 -29.27 -47.22 -24.95
N ASN A 72 -28.39 -47.85 -24.15
CA ASN A 72 -27.35 -48.87 -24.39
C ASN A 72 -26.11 -48.53 -25.24
N GLY A 73 -24.92 -49.03 -24.91
CA GLY A 73 -24.52 -49.83 -23.73
C GLY A 73 -23.24 -50.66 -23.96
N THR A 74 -22.68 -51.25 -22.89
CA THR A 74 -21.64 -52.32 -22.86
C THR A 74 -20.25 -52.03 -23.50
N GLU A 75 -19.12 -52.65 -23.10
CA GLU A 75 -18.62 -53.19 -21.81
C GLU A 75 -17.11 -53.53 -21.98
N LYS A 76 -16.42 -53.88 -20.88
CA LYS A 76 -15.31 -54.87 -20.79
C LYS A 76 -13.86 -54.55 -21.25
N THR A 77 -12.99 -54.45 -20.23
CA THR A 77 -11.72 -55.22 -19.99
C THR A 77 -10.50 -55.08 -20.91
N ALA A 78 -9.25 -55.42 -20.52
CA ALA A 78 -8.49 -55.46 -19.25
C ALA A 78 -7.06 -56.03 -19.54
N LYS A 79 -6.11 -55.90 -18.58
CA LYS A 79 -4.83 -56.64 -18.45
C LYS A 79 -3.69 -56.30 -19.44
N ASP A 80 -2.51 -55.88 -18.94
CA ASP A 80 -1.27 -56.66 -18.61
C ASP A 80 -0.31 -56.69 -19.85
N THR A 81 1.04 -56.67 -19.81
CA THR A 81 2.06 -56.87 -18.75
C THR A 81 3.45 -56.30 -19.18
N ASN A 82 4.38 -56.25 -18.22
CA ASN A 82 5.85 -56.02 -18.30
C ASN A 82 6.64 -56.51 -19.55
N ALA A 83 7.74 -55.83 -19.89
CA ALA A 83 9.15 -56.33 -19.71
C ALA A 83 10.21 -55.41 -20.38
N ALA A 84 11.49 -55.58 -20.02
CA ALA A 84 12.61 -54.69 -20.36
C ALA A 84 13.56 -55.23 -21.46
N GLY A 85 14.44 -54.36 -22.00
CA GLY A 85 15.57 -54.78 -22.85
C GLY A 85 16.37 -53.64 -23.53
N THR A 86 17.54 -53.31 -22.99
CA THR A 86 18.67 -52.63 -23.68
C THR A 86 19.69 -53.70 -24.15
N PRO A 87 20.68 -53.46 -25.06
CA PRO A 87 21.85 -52.58 -24.77
C PRO A 87 22.70 -52.02 -25.97
N VAL A 88 23.70 -51.16 -25.64
CA VAL A 88 24.97 -50.71 -26.35
C VAL A 88 24.91 -50.26 -27.85
N ASN A 89 25.51 -49.14 -28.29
CA ASN A 89 26.97 -48.93 -28.46
C ASN A 89 27.41 -47.44 -28.69
N ALA A 90 28.73 -47.18 -28.61
CA ALA A 90 29.43 -45.88 -28.61
C ALA A 90 29.70 -45.29 -30.04
N ASN A 91 30.23 -44.08 -30.30
CA ASN A 91 31.51 -43.51 -29.81
C ASN A 91 31.80 -42.07 -30.35
N SER A 92 32.61 -41.30 -29.60
CA SER A 92 33.61 -40.25 -29.99
C SER A 92 33.38 -39.17 -31.08
N GLY A 93 33.80 -37.92 -30.80
CA GLY A 93 34.50 -37.08 -31.79
C GLY A 93 34.41 -35.54 -31.63
N ALA A 94 35.52 -34.88 -31.27
CA ALA A 94 35.73 -33.42 -31.38
C ALA A 94 37.13 -33.11 -31.98
N PRO A 95 37.26 -32.10 -32.86
CA PRO A 95 38.32 -31.06 -32.76
C PRO A 95 37.85 -29.66 -33.29
N ALA A 96 38.57 -28.52 -33.21
CA ALA A 96 39.64 -28.00 -32.34
C ALA A 96 39.76 -26.45 -32.56
N SER A 97 40.81 -25.79 -32.04
CA SER A 97 41.04 -24.32 -32.05
C SER A 97 41.98 -23.77 -33.15
N THR A 98 41.91 -22.47 -33.46
CA THR A 98 43.06 -21.64 -33.91
C THR A 98 42.98 -20.18 -33.41
N ASN A 99 44.14 -19.50 -33.34
CA ASN A 99 44.36 -18.11 -32.87
C ASN A 99 45.00 -17.26 -33.99
N SER A 100 44.78 -15.94 -34.04
CA SER A 100 45.70 -14.97 -34.68
C SER A 100 45.53 -13.54 -34.12
N THR A 101 46.46 -12.62 -34.44
CA THR A 101 46.76 -11.40 -33.65
C THR A 101 46.90 -10.10 -34.46
N ALA A 102 46.33 -8.99 -33.94
CA ALA A 102 46.77 -7.57 -34.03
C ALA A 102 46.88 -6.89 -35.44
N PRO A 103 46.84 -5.53 -35.61
CA PRO A 103 47.17 -4.45 -34.67
C PRO A 103 46.17 -3.25 -34.60
N ALA A 104 46.58 -2.16 -33.94
CA ALA A 104 45.73 -1.03 -33.51
C ALA A 104 45.68 0.19 -34.46
N ALA A 105 44.64 1.02 -34.31
CA ALA A 105 44.52 2.38 -34.85
C ALA A 105 43.77 3.31 -33.86
N THR A 106 43.92 4.63 -34.01
CA THR A 106 43.71 5.64 -32.95
C THR A 106 42.36 6.39 -32.95
N SER A 107 41.92 6.72 -31.73
CA SER A 107 41.15 7.92 -31.32
C SER A 107 39.84 8.32 -32.02
N ALA A 108 38.73 8.16 -31.30
CA ALA A 108 37.70 9.20 -31.11
C ALA A 108 36.91 8.90 -29.80
N ALA A 109 36.58 9.92 -29.01
CA ALA A 109 35.77 9.74 -27.80
C ALA A 109 34.28 9.63 -28.18
N PRO A 110 33.54 8.56 -27.79
CA PRO A 110 32.11 8.49 -28.02
C PRO A 110 31.36 9.28 -26.95
N ALA A 111 30.30 9.99 -27.36
CA ALA A 111 29.33 10.57 -26.46
C ALA A 111 28.69 9.49 -25.57
N THR A 112 28.30 9.85 -24.35
CA THR A 112 27.62 8.96 -23.41
C THR A 112 26.23 8.58 -23.92
N GLU A 113 26.18 7.49 -24.66
CA GLU A 113 24.96 6.85 -25.11
C GLU A 113 24.19 6.31 -23.88
N PHE A 114 23.05 6.93 -23.55
CA PHE A 114 22.13 6.39 -22.55
C PHE A 114 21.57 5.06 -23.07
N LYS A 115 22.21 3.95 -22.67
CA LYS A 115 21.70 2.61 -22.96
C LYS A 115 20.29 2.47 -22.37
N ALA A 116 19.30 2.35 -23.24
CA ALA A 116 17.97 1.92 -22.86
C ALA A 116 18.08 0.54 -22.22
N VAL A 117 17.64 0.42 -20.97
CA VAL A 117 17.60 -0.87 -20.25
C VAL A 117 16.53 -1.73 -20.91
N ASP A 118 16.87 -2.95 -21.32
CA ASP A 118 15.86 -3.87 -21.83
C ASP A 118 15.08 -4.49 -20.66
N HIS A 119 13.92 -3.92 -20.37
CA HIS A 119 13.04 -4.36 -19.28
C HIS A 119 12.39 -5.72 -19.53
N ARG A 120 12.47 -6.29 -20.74
CA ARG A 120 11.70 -7.50 -21.12
C ARG A 120 12.22 -8.80 -20.51
N ASN A 121 13.39 -8.79 -19.86
CA ASN A 121 14.06 -10.01 -19.41
C ASN A 121 14.78 -9.89 -18.06
N ARG A 122 14.33 -8.98 -17.18
CA ARG A 122 14.80 -8.97 -15.78
C ARG A 122 14.29 -10.22 -15.05
N PRO A 123 15.13 -10.96 -14.30
CA PRO A 123 14.65 -11.90 -13.31
C PRO A 123 13.70 -11.18 -12.35
N VAL A 124 12.59 -11.83 -11.98
CA VAL A 124 11.75 -11.35 -10.89
C VAL A 124 12.56 -11.52 -9.60
N GLU A 125 12.91 -10.41 -8.95
CA GLU A 125 13.56 -10.46 -7.64
C GLU A 125 12.64 -11.22 -6.66
N PRO A 126 13.20 -11.99 -5.71
CA PRO A 126 12.39 -12.71 -4.72
C PRO A 126 11.40 -11.77 -4.02
N LEU A 127 10.15 -12.20 -3.88
CA LEU A 127 9.13 -11.40 -3.19
C LEU A 127 9.52 -11.09 -1.73
N ILE A 128 10.33 -11.98 -1.16
CA ILE A 128 11.03 -11.91 0.12
C ILE A 128 12.44 -12.46 -0.12
N ASP A 129 13.48 -11.67 0.12
CA ASP A 129 14.88 -12.11 -0.05
C ASP A 129 15.36 -13.07 1.04
N GLY A 130 14.58 -13.27 2.12
CA GLY A 130 14.83 -14.28 3.15
C GLY A 130 16.02 -14.01 4.10
N TYR A 131 16.75 -12.92 3.88
CA TYR A 131 17.88 -12.48 4.69
C TYR A 131 17.50 -11.27 5.55
N TYR A 132 16.95 -11.53 6.73
CA TYR A 132 16.51 -10.49 7.65
C TYR A 132 17.47 -10.34 8.85
N PRO A 133 17.73 -9.11 9.33
CA PRO A 133 18.57 -8.89 10.49
C PRO A 133 17.84 -9.28 11.78
N VAL A 134 18.58 -9.80 12.76
CA VAL A 134 18.05 -10.14 14.09
C VAL A 134 18.34 -8.98 15.05
N TYR A 135 17.34 -8.54 15.80
CA TYR A 135 17.52 -7.54 16.85
C TYR A 135 18.52 -8.07 17.91
N PRO A 136 19.58 -7.31 18.24
CA PRO A 136 20.61 -7.76 19.17
C PRO A 136 20.09 -7.71 20.63
N PRO A 137 20.64 -8.55 21.52
CA PRO A 137 20.29 -8.54 22.94
C PRO A 137 20.80 -7.26 23.61
N THR A 138 20.02 -6.73 24.55
CA THR A 138 20.33 -5.50 25.30
C THR A 138 21.02 -5.79 26.63
N THR A 139 21.99 -4.97 27.01
CA THR A 139 22.59 -4.90 28.34
C THR A 139 22.48 -3.47 28.86
N PRO A 140 21.43 -3.12 29.64
CA PRO A 140 21.24 -1.76 30.16
C PRO A 140 22.42 -1.29 31.01
N ALA A 141 22.80 -0.01 30.86
CA ALA A 141 23.83 0.59 31.71
C ALA A 141 23.33 0.76 33.16
N PRO A 142 24.22 0.78 34.17
CA PRO A 142 23.82 0.99 35.57
C PRO A 142 22.99 2.25 35.77
N GLY A 143 21.82 2.12 36.38
CA GLY A 143 20.88 3.22 36.61
C GLY A 143 19.89 3.51 35.46
N VAL A 144 20.03 2.85 34.30
CA VAL A 144 19.04 2.92 33.22
C VAL A 144 17.91 1.89 33.48
N PRO A 145 16.63 2.30 33.57
CA PRO A 145 15.54 1.35 33.80
C PRO A 145 15.34 0.39 32.63
N ALA A 146 15.03 -0.88 32.93
CA ALA A 146 14.83 -1.91 31.91
C ALA A 146 13.60 -1.63 31.03
N GLU A 147 12.55 -1.04 31.60
CA GLU A 147 11.35 -0.62 30.87
C GLU A 147 11.62 0.49 29.86
N LEU A 148 12.60 1.37 30.12
CA LEU A 148 12.99 2.42 29.18
C LEU A 148 13.71 1.83 27.96
N VAL A 149 14.60 0.86 28.19
CA VAL A 149 15.29 0.11 27.12
C VAL A 149 14.30 -0.73 26.31
N ALA A 150 13.35 -1.41 26.97
CA ALA A 150 12.30 -2.18 26.29
C ALA A 150 11.36 -1.29 25.45
N ARG A 151 11.02 -0.09 25.96
CA ARG A 151 10.30 0.93 25.17
C ARG A 151 11.12 1.36 23.95
N GLY A 152 12.42 1.61 24.13
CA GLY A 152 13.33 1.96 23.05
C GLY A 152 13.45 0.88 21.97
N GLU A 153 13.53 -0.40 22.35
CA GLU A 153 13.53 -1.51 21.40
C GLU A 153 12.22 -1.57 20.61
N TYR A 154 11.08 -1.38 21.26
CA TYR A 154 9.76 -1.34 20.61
C TYR A 154 9.64 -0.16 19.63
N LEU A 155 10.17 1.01 20.00
CA LEU A 155 10.21 2.18 19.12
C LEU A 155 11.22 2.01 17.97
N ALA A 156 12.35 1.32 18.18
CA ALA A 156 13.32 1.03 17.13
C ALA A 156 12.75 0.03 16.10
N LYS A 157 11.93 -0.91 16.56
CA LYS A 157 11.08 -1.77 15.70
C LYS A 157 10.08 -0.92 14.94
N MET A 158 9.26 -0.13 15.62
CA MET A 158 8.29 0.78 14.98
C MET A 158 8.93 1.70 13.92
N GLY A 159 10.13 2.23 14.20
CA GLY A 159 10.91 3.09 13.31
C GLY A 159 11.52 2.41 12.08
N ASP A 160 11.47 1.07 12.03
CA ASP A 160 12.21 0.21 11.08
C ASP A 160 13.72 0.50 11.04
N CYS A 161 14.29 0.86 12.19
CA CYS A 161 15.68 1.32 12.25
C CYS A 161 16.66 0.24 11.79
N ILE A 162 16.33 -1.05 12.02
CA ILE A 162 17.23 -2.16 11.70
C ILE A 162 17.36 -2.38 10.19
N ALA A 163 16.30 -2.14 9.41
CA ALA A 163 16.30 -2.32 7.97
C ALA A 163 17.26 -1.35 7.29
N CYS A 164 17.20 -0.06 7.66
CA CYS A 164 18.11 0.95 7.13
C CYS A 164 19.54 0.81 7.65
N HIS A 165 19.73 0.49 8.94
CA HIS A 165 21.06 0.47 9.56
C HIS A 165 21.75 -0.91 9.53
N THR A 166 21.33 -1.84 8.67
CA THR A 166 21.99 -3.14 8.50
C THR A 166 22.12 -3.55 7.02
N ASP A 167 23.35 -3.63 6.51
CA ASP A 167 23.66 -4.20 5.19
C ASP A 167 23.73 -5.74 5.29
N VAL A 168 22.58 -6.43 5.33
CA VAL A 168 22.54 -7.89 5.47
C VAL A 168 23.19 -8.59 4.26
N LYS A 169 22.98 -8.06 3.05
CA LYS A 169 23.61 -8.55 1.82
C LYS A 169 25.14 -8.32 1.82
N GLY A 170 25.61 -7.24 2.43
CA GLY A 170 27.02 -6.97 2.72
C GLY A 170 27.59 -7.65 3.97
N GLY A 171 26.79 -8.42 4.72
CA GLY A 171 27.22 -9.18 5.89
C GLY A 171 27.53 -8.34 7.14
N THR A 172 27.00 -7.12 7.26
CA THR A 172 27.22 -6.30 8.46
C THR A 172 26.32 -6.74 9.62
N ALA A 173 26.81 -6.66 10.85
CA ALA A 173 25.99 -6.90 12.05
C ALA A 173 24.86 -5.86 12.18
N ALA A 174 23.82 -6.22 12.95
CA ALA A 174 22.66 -5.36 13.20
C ALA A 174 23.08 -3.95 13.66
N PHE A 175 22.46 -2.93 13.06
CA PHE A 175 22.72 -1.50 13.32
C PHE A 175 24.14 -0.98 13.00
N ALA A 176 25.03 -1.81 12.43
CA ALA A 176 26.40 -1.42 12.08
C ALA A 176 26.52 -0.61 10.77
N GLY A 177 25.39 -0.29 10.13
CA GLY A 177 25.30 0.54 8.94
C GLY A 177 25.84 -0.12 7.66
N GLY A 178 26.15 0.72 6.67
CA GLY A 178 26.74 0.33 5.40
C GLY A 178 25.76 0.06 4.26
N LEU A 179 24.45 0.01 4.51
CA LEU A 179 23.45 -0.35 3.50
C LEU A 179 23.44 0.68 2.35
N PRO A 180 23.53 0.25 1.07
CA PRO A 180 23.34 1.14 -0.07
C PRO A 180 21.86 1.52 -0.24
N ILE A 181 21.54 2.79 -0.02
CA ILE A 181 20.20 3.35 -0.25
C ILE A 181 20.23 4.11 -1.57
N ASN A 182 19.55 3.60 -2.59
CA ASN A 182 19.50 4.24 -3.90
C ASN A 182 18.49 5.40 -3.89
N THR A 183 18.91 6.56 -4.38
CA THR A 183 18.03 7.72 -4.54
C THR A 183 18.14 8.28 -5.96
N PRO A 184 17.18 9.08 -6.45
CA PRO A 184 17.30 9.79 -7.73
C PRO A 184 18.52 10.72 -7.82
N PHE A 185 19.17 11.03 -6.70
CA PHE A 185 20.34 11.89 -6.59
C PHE A 185 21.66 11.11 -6.48
N GLY A 186 21.61 9.78 -6.32
CA GLY A 186 22.76 8.89 -6.10
C GLY A 186 22.57 7.93 -4.93
N THR A 187 23.54 7.03 -4.73
CA THR A 187 23.52 6.04 -3.63
C THR A 187 24.07 6.63 -2.34
N PHE A 188 23.26 6.66 -1.29
CA PHE A 188 23.67 6.98 0.07
C PHE A 188 24.03 5.69 0.82
N TYR A 189 24.76 5.82 1.94
CA TYR A 189 25.06 4.69 2.81
C TYR A 189 24.62 5.00 4.24
N SER A 190 23.94 4.04 4.89
CA SER A 190 23.54 4.21 6.28
C SER A 190 24.76 4.20 7.22
N PRO A 191 24.75 5.01 8.30
CA PRO A 191 25.81 4.99 9.29
C PRO A 191 25.60 3.87 10.32
N ASN A 192 26.69 3.46 10.96
CA ASN A 192 26.72 2.67 12.19
C ASN A 192 26.10 3.48 13.34
N ILE A 193 25.08 2.92 14.00
CA ILE A 193 24.40 3.52 15.17
C ILE A 193 24.52 2.65 16.43
N THR A 194 25.47 1.71 16.45
CA THR A 194 25.84 0.97 17.67
C THR A 194 26.64 1.89 18.62
N PRO A 195 26.77 1.55 19.91
CA PRO A 195 27.49 2.39 20.88
C PRO A 195 29.02 2.24 20.80
N ASP A 196 29.55 1.82 19.64
CA ASP A 196 30.98 1.86 19.38
C ASP A 196 31.49 3.30 19.36
N LYS A 197 32.59 3.55 20.07
CA LYS A 197 33.14 4.90 20.30
C LYS A 197 34.01 5.43 19.16
N GLU A 198 34.45 4.58 18.24
CA GLU A 198 35.31 5.01 17.12
C GLU A 198 34.53 5.21 15.82
N THR A 199 33.46 4.42 15.63
CA THR A 199 32.77 4.30 14.34
C THR A 199 31.25 4.42 14.43
N GLY A 200 30.67 4.21 15.62
CA GLY A 200 29.24 4.37 15.90
C GLY A 200 28.91 5.68 16.64
N ILE A 201 27.87 5.63 17.48
CA ILE A 201 27.37 6.79 18.26
C ILE A 201 27.88 6.81 19.72
N GLY A 202 28.84 5.97 20.09
CA GLY A 202 29.25 5.76 21.50
C GLY A 202 29.83 6.97 22.26
N ASN A 203 30.04 8.10 21.59
CA ASN A 203 30.47 9.38 22.18
C ASN A 203 29.41 10.50 22.05
N TRP A 204 28.23 10.22 21.50
CA TRP A 204 27.14 11.20 21.42
C TRP A 204 26.50 11.36 22.80
N THR A 205 25.96 12.55 23.08
CA THR A 205 25.06 12.73 24.23
C THR A 205 23.61 12.35 23.86
N GLU A 206 22.72 12.26 24.85
CA GLU A 206 21.28 12.11 24.60
C GLU A 206 20.76 13.27 23.76
N GLU A 207 21.20 14.49 24.06
CA GLU A 207 20.84 15.72 23.35
C GLU A 207 21.34 15.72 21.91
N ASP A 208 22.51 15.14 21.62
CA ASP A 208 23.00 14.96 20.25
C ASP A 208 22.13 14.00 19.45
N PHE A 209 21.71 12.89 20.06
CA PHE A 209 20.85 11.90 19.44
C PHE A 209 19.43 12.44 19.19
N ILE A 210 18.85 13.14 20.17
CA ILE A 210 17.55 13.81 20.03
C ILE A 210 17.63 14.90 18.93
N ARG A 211 18.71 15.69 18.88
CA ARG A 211 18.93 16.71 17.83
C ARG A 211 19.05 16.10 16.44
N ALA A 212 19.70 14.94 16.31
CA ALA A 212 19.74 14.21 15.05
C ALA A 212 18.33 13.84 14.58
N LEU A 213 17.54 13.18 15.42
CA LEU A 213 16.17 12.76 15.09
C LEU A 213 15.22 13.95 14.84
N LYS A 214 15.27 14.99 15.69
CA LYS A 214 14.26 16.06 15.71
C LYS A 214 14.60 17.31 14.93
N GLU A 215 15.88 17.63 14.72
CA GLU A 215 16.30 18.78 13.91
C GLU A 215 16.95 18.38 12.58
N GLY A 216 17.28 17.09 12.40
CA GLY A 216 18.05 16.64 11.25
C GLY A 216 19.49 17.17 11.27
N ARG A 217 20.12 17.27 12.44
CA ARG A 217 21.48 17.81 12.61
C ARG A 217 22.41 16.88 13.37
N ASP A 218 23.65 16.78 12.92
CA ASP A 218 24.68 15.99 13.60
C ASP A 218 25.21 16.67 14.88
N PRO A 219 26.08 16.02 15.68
CA PRO A 219 26.65 16.61 16.89
C PRO A 219 27.50 17.87 16.65
N GLN A 220 27.86 18.17 15.40
CA GLN A 220 28.55 19.39 14.98
C GLN A 220 27.60 20.43 14.37
N GLY A 221 26.28 20.23 14.47
CA GLY A 221 25.23 21.12 13.96
C GLY A 221 25.04 21.11 12.45
N ARG A 222 25.67 20.17 11.71
CA ARG A 222 25.56 20.09 10.25
C ARG A 222 24.29 19.33 9.85
N ASN A 223 23.56 19.84 8.87
CA ASN A 223 22.32 19.22 8.39
C ASN A 223 22.55 17.83 7.77
N TYR A 224 21.66 16.89 8.08
CA TYR A 224 21.53 15.60 7.41
C TYR A 224 20.72 15.71 6.13
N PHE A 225 21.02 14.84 5.16
CA PHE A 225 20.21 14.69 3.96
C PHE A 225 18.87 14.01 4.30
N PRO A 226 17.72 14.41 3.70
CA PRO A 226 16.39 13.86 4.00
C PRO A 226 16.20 12.36 3.74
N VAL A 227 17.21 11.66 3.19
CA VAL A 227 17.29 10.19 3.18
C VAL A 227 17.30 9.61 4.60
N PHE A 228 17.79 10.38 5.58
CA PHE A 228 17.49 10.16 6.99
C PHE A 228 16.14 10.82 7.30
N PRO A 229 15.09 10.08 7.73
CA PRO A 229 13.71 10.58 7.82
C PRO A 229 13.42 11.56 8.99
N TYR A 230 14.34 12.47 9.31
CA TYR A 230 14.17 13.47 10.38
C TYR A 230 12.91 14.35 10.21
N VAL A 231 12.43 14.54 8.99
CA VAL A 231 11.18 15.28 8.70
C VAL A 231 9.92 14.60 9.26
N TYR A 232 9.99 13.30 9.55
CA TYR A 232 8.94 12.53 10.23
C TYR A 232 9.32 12.28 11.70
N PHE A 233 10.57 11.94 11.98
CA PHE A 233 11.06 11.71 13.34
C PHE A 233 10.94 12.95 14.26
N ALA A 234 11.00 14.17 13.72
CA ALA A 234 10.73 15.41 14.46
C ALA A 234 9.36 15.45 15.17
N LYS A 235 8.41 14.62 14.75
CA LYS A 235 7.07 14.54 15.33
C LYS A 235 6.96 13.62 16.56
N MET A 236 8.00 12.84 16.87
CA MET A 236 8.01 11.97 18.05
C MET A 236 8.16 12.78 19.36
N THR A 237 7.75 12.20 20.48
CA THR A 237 7.96 12.80 21.81
C THR A 237 9.43 12.72 22.23
N ASP A 238 9.88 13.65 23.08
CA ASP A 238 11.26 13.63 23.60
C ASP A 238 11.53 12.39 24.47
N ASP A 239 10.51 11.87 25.17
CA ASP A 239 10.61 10.63 25.94
C ASP A 239 10.77 9.39 25.05
N ASP A 240 10.16 9.37 23.85
CA ASP A 240 10.36 8.30 22.87
C ASP A 240 11.76 8.39 22.24
N ALA A 241 12.26 9.60 21.97
CA ALA A 241 13.62 9.81 21.50
C ALA A 241 14.68 9.42 22.56
N ARG A 242 14.43 9.72 23.85
CA ARG A 242 15.22 9.24 24.99
C ARG A 242 15.19 7.72 25.11
N ALA A 243 14.04 7.10 24.96
CA ALA A 243 13.91 5.64 25.02
C ALA A 243 14.72 4.97 23.90
N LEU A 244 14.63 5.48 22.67
CA LEU A 244 15.47 5.06 21.55
C LEU A 244 16.97 5.18 21.87
N TYR A 245 17.41 6.32 22.40
CA TYR A 245 18.81 6.51 22.83
C TYR A 245 19.23 5.46 23.86
N ALA A 246 18.43 5.25 24.91
CA ALA A 246 18.69 4.25 25.94
C ALA A 246 18.80 2.83 25.37
N TYR A 247 17.99 2.49 24.36
CA TYR A 247 18.10 1.22 23.64
C TYR A 247 19.41 1.12 22.85
N PHE A 248 19.73 2.08 21.98
CA PHE A 248 20.96 2.03 21.18
C PHE A 248 22.25 2.10 22.03
N MET A 249 22.20 2.70 23.22
CA MET A 249 23.33 2.66 24.16
C MET A 249 23.44 1.35 24.96
N SER A 250 22.47 0.43 24.82
CA SER A 250 22.44 -0.87 25.49
C SER A 250 22.76 -2.08 24.59
N ILE A 251 22.78 -1.90 23.26
CA ILE A 251 23.12 -2.99 22.31
C ILE A 251 24.65 -3.20 22.22
N PRO A 252 25.13 -4.34 21.70
CA PRO A 252 26.56 -4.59 21.56
C PRO A 252 27.24 -3.57 20.61
N PRO A 253 28.40 -3.00 20.98
CA PRO A 253 29.14 -2.11 20.10
C PRO A 253 29.74 -2.90 18.92
N VAL A 254 29.60 -2.38 17.71
CA VAL A 254 30.20 -2.97 16.50
C VAL A 254 31.16 -1.98 15.89
N LYS A 255 32.45 -2.35 15.82
CA LYS A 255 33.49 -1.52 15.20
C LYS A 255 33.46 -1.64 13.68
N GLN A 256 32.57 -0.90 13.04
CA GLN A 256 32.34 -0.90 11.59
C GLN A 256 32.39 0.54 11.06
N LYS A 257 33.41 0.84 10.23
CA LYS A 257 33.65 2.19 9.71
C LYS A 257 32.62 2.57 8.65
N ASN A 258 32.02 3.75 8.83
CA ASN A 258 31.06 4.33 7.89
C ASN A 258 31.65 4.52 6.48
N LYS A 259 30.89 4.13 5.45
CA LYS A 259 31.19 4.39 4.04
C LYS A 259 31.04 5.89 3.77
N SER A 260 31.96 6.49 3.02
CA SER A 260 31.85 7.89 2.58
C SER A 260 30.69 8.08 1.60
N LEU A 261 30.03 9.23 1.65
CA LEU A 261 29.07 9.63 0.62
C LEU A 261 29.76 9.76 -0.75
N PRO A 262 29.05 9.54 -1.88
CA PRO A 262 29.59 9.79 -3.20
C PRO A 262 29.76 11.31 -3.45
N PHE A 263 30.57 11.65 -4.44
CA PHE A 263 30.61 13.01 -4.99
C PHE A 263 29.26 13.33 -5.66
N PRO A 264 28.68 14.54 -5.51
CA PRO A 264 29.24 15.70 -4.81
C PRO A 264 28.89 15.79 -3.31
N PHE A 265 28.11 14.87 -2.73
CA PHE A 265 27.62 14.97 -1.34
C PHE A 265 28.70 14.85 -0.25
N ASN A 266 29.89 14.41 -0.62
CA ASN A 266 31.06 14.39 0.25
C ASN A 266 31.89 15.69 0.28
N VAL A 267 31.64 16.66 -0.62
CA VAL A 267 32.46 17.88 -0.64
C VAL A 267 32.09 18.83 0.52
N PRO A 268 33.07 19.57 1.09
CA PRO A 268 32.79 20.65 2.03
C PRO A 268 31.77 21.63 1.45
N GLY A 269 30.75 21.99 2.24
CA GLY A 269 29.68 22.90 1.80
C GLY A 269 28.48 22.23 1.12
N ALA A 270 28.52 20.95 0.71
CA ALA A 270 27.36 20.29 0.11
C ALA A 270 26.09 20.37 1.00
N ARG A 271 26.27 20.29 2.32
CA ARG A 271 25.22 20.41 3.34
C ARG A 271 24.68 21.83 3.55
N LEU A 272 25.28 22.87 2.96
CA LEU A 272 24.73 24.24 2.99
C LEU A 272 23.45 24.33 2.14
N SER A 273 23.37 23.58 1.04
CA SER A 273 22.16 23.50 0.20
C SER A 273 20.94 23.02 1.00
N LEU A 274 21.15 22.14 1.98
CA LEU A 274 20.12 21.63 2.89
C LEU A 274 19.56 22.71 3.81
N TRP A 275 20.30 23.79 4.13
CA TRP A 275 19.73 24.88 4.92
C TRP A 275 18.57 25.55 4.16
N GLY A 276 18.74 25.79 2.86
CA GLY A 276 17.69 26.31 2.00
C GLY A 276 16.56 25.30 1.74
N TRP A 277 16.87 24.00 1.68
CA TRP A 277 15.86 22.95 1.59
C TRP A 277 15.00 22.88 2.86
N ASN A 278 15.63 22.88 4.04
CA ASN A 278 14.94 22.84 5.33
C ASN A 278 14.04 24.07 5.50
N LEU A 279 14.52 25.26 5.15
CA LEU A 279 13.72 26.51 5.19
C LEU A 279 12.44 26.45 4.33
N LEU A 280 12.41 25.62 3.27
CA LEU A 280 11.27 25.49 2.36
C LEU A 280 10.36 24.29 2.68
N PHE A 281 10.89 23.24 3.30
CA PHE A 281 10.23 21.92 3.39
C PHE A 281 10.24 21.28 4.79
N PHE A 282 10.87 21.89 5.80
CA PHE A 282 10.96 21.34 7.16
C PHE A 282 10.61 22.40 8.22
N PHE A 283 9.50 22.17 8.92
CA PHE A 283 8.93 23.08 9.92
C PHE A 283 8.84 22.35 11.28
N PRO A 284 9.94 22.25 12.05
CA PRO A 284 9.99 21.45 13.27
C PRO A 284 9.04 21.94 14.37
N ASP A 285 8.72 23.22 14.42
CA ASP A 285 7.83 23.79 15.44
C ASP A 285 6.34 23.45 15.19
N ASP A 286 5.94 23.22 13.93
CA ASP A 286 4.60 22.76 13.54
C ASP A 286 4.44 21.23 13.63
N ASN A 287 5.51 20.50 13.98
CA ASN A 287 5.60 19.06 13.76
C ASN A 287 5.16 18.19 14.96
N SER A 288 4.91 18.74 16.15
CA SER A 288 4.38 17.93 17.27
C SER A 288 3.03 17.32 16.90
N VAL A 289 2.84 16.00 17.10
CA VAL A 289 1.52 15.38 16.90
C VAL A 289 0.56 15.85 17.98
N VAL A 290 -0.28 16.84 17.64
CA VAL A 290 -1.34 17.33 18.52
C VAL A 290 -2.36 16.22 18.74
N TYR A 291 -2.71 15.97 20.00
CA TYR A 291 -3.79 15.06 20.36
C TYR A 291 -5.13 15.74 20.07
N GLU A 292 -5.87 15.22 19.10
CA GLU A 292 -7.18 15.74 18.72
C GLU A 292 -8.24 15.28 19.72
N ALA A 293 -8.79 16.22 20.51
CA ALA A 293 -9.71 15.92 21.60
C ALA A 293 -11.08 15.37 21.15
N ASP A 294 -11.45 15.58 19.88
CA ASP A 294 -12.67 15.01 19.27
C ASP A 294 -12.44 13.61 18.64
N LYS A 295 -11.21 13.08 18.72
CA LYS A 295 -10.83 11.76 18.19
C LYS A 295 -10.56 10.77 19.32
N SER A 296 -10.73 9.48 19.01
CA SER A 296 -10.46 8.42 19.98
C SER A 296 -8.95 8.31 20.30
N PRO A 297 -8.57 7.79 21.49
CA PRO A 297 -7.17 7.51 21.80
C PRO A 297 -6.49 6.63 20.73
N LEU A 298 -7.20 5.62 20.23
CA LEU A 298 -6.73 4.71 19.17
C LEU A 298 -6.45 5.46 17.84
N TRP A 299 -7.29 6.43 17.48
CA TRP A 299 -7.05 7.26 16.29
C TRP A 299 -5.83 8.16 16.46
N ASN A 300 -5.71 8.83 17.62
CA ASN A 300 -4.57 9.68 17.93
C ASN A 300 -3.25 8.88 17.97
N ARG A 301 -3.27 7.66 18.53
CA ARG A 301 -2.14 6.73 18.48
C ARG A 301 -1.79 6.33 17.05
N GLY A 302 -2.79 6.04 16.22
CA GLY A 302 -2.60 5.72 14.80
C GLY A 302 -1.96 6.86 14.03
N LYS A 303 -2.45 8.09 14.24
CA LYS A 303 -1.86 9.31 13.69
C LYS A 303 -0.40 9.45 14.11
N TYR A 304 -0.13 9.31 15.41
CA TYR A 304 1.24 9.40 15.94
C TYR A 304 2.19 8.45 15.23
N ILE A 305 1.83 7.17 15.11
CA ILE A 305 2.69 6.16 14.47
C ILE A 305 2.90 6.51 12.98
N VAL A 306 1.82 6.75 12.23
CA VAL A 306 1.89 6.97 10.77
C VAL A 306 2.64 8.24 10.39
N ASP A 307 2.52 9.31 11.20
CA ASP A 307 3.15 10.60 10.91
C ASP A 307 4.58 10.76 11.48
N SER A 308 5.00 9.89 12.41
CA SER A 308 6.33 9.93 13.06
C SER A 308 7.20 8.71 12.71
N LEU A 309 7.39 7.76 13.65
CA LEU A 309 8.29 6.61 13.50
C LEU A 309 7.88 5.64 12.40
N GLY A 310 6.58 5.45 12.15
CA GLY A 310 6.11 4.60 11.04
C GLY A 310 6.24 5.26 9.66
N HIS A 311 6.51 6.58 9.61
CA HIS A 311 6.84 7.41 8.44
C HIS A 311 6.14 7.05 7.12
N CYS A 312 4.90 6.57 7.13
CA CYS A 312 4.32 5.85 5.99
C CYS A 312 4.22 6.73 4.72
N SER A 313 4.14 8.04 4.90
CA SER A 313 4.16 9.02 3.82
C SER A 313 5.48 9.08 3.03
N MET A 314 6.59 8.58 3.57
CA MET A 314 7.88 8.49 2.86
C MET A 314 7.79 7.64 1.58
N CYS A 315 7.04 6.53 1.63
CA CYS A 315 6.79 5.67 0.47
C CYS A 315 5.43 5.93 -0.18
N HIS A 316 4.40 6.21 0.62
CA HIS A 316 3.02 6.36 0.12
C HIS A 316 2.65 7.79 -0.31
N THR A 317 3.58 8.76 -0.35
CA THR A 317 3.30 10.12 -0.87
C THR A 317 4.24 10.45 -2.03
N PRO A 318 3.74 10.90 -3.19
CA PRO A 318 4.59 11.23 -4.32
C PRO A 318 5.46 12.46 -4.02
N LEU A 319 6.75 12.37 -4.33
CA LEU A 319 7.71 13.46 -4.13
C LEU A 319 7.59 14.55 -5.21
N ASN A 320 8.08 15.75 -4.89
CA ASN A 320 8.32 16.84 -5.83
C ASN A 320 9.74 16.76 -6.43
N LEU A 321 10.05 17.66 -7.38
CA LEU A 321 11.34 17.66 -8.09
C LEU A 321 12.56 17.88 -7.16
N PHE A 322 12.34 18.44 -5.97
CA PHE A 322 13.37 18.67 -4.94
C PHE A 322 13.41 17.55 -3.89
N GLY A 323 12.71 16.43 -4.12
CA GLY A 323 12.70 15.28 -3.21
C GLY A 323 11.84 15.44 -1.95
N ALA A 324 11.05 16.52 -1.82
CA ALA A 324 10.13 16.70 -0.69
C ALA A 324 8.71 16.17 -1.00
N ALA A 325 8.00 15.69 0.01
CA ALA A 325 6.65 15.14 -0.14
C ALA A 325 5.63 16.18 -0.68
N LYS A 326 4.73 15.76 -1.57
CA LYS A 326 3.60 16.59 -2.02
C LYS A 326 2.42 16.42 -1.06
N ASN A 327 2.38 17.19 0.03
CA ASN A 327 1.38 17.06 1.10
C ASN A 327 -0.11 17.06 0.63
N ARG A 328 -0.44 17.64 -0.52
CA ARG A 328 -1.81 17.56 -1.10
C ARG A 328 -2.22 16.14 -1.54
N PHE A 329 -1.23 15.29 -1.80
CA PHE A 329 -1.31 13.90 -2.25
C PHE A 329 -0.86 12.94 -1.13
N TYR A 330 -1.03 13.34 0.13
CA TYR A 330 -0.59 12.56 1.30
C TYR A 330 -1.21 11.16 1.29
N LEU A 331 -0.36 10.14 1.34
CA LEU A 331 -0.72 8.72 1.36
C LEU A 331 -1.45 8.18 0.11
N THR A 332 -1.41 8.88 -1.04
CA THR A 332 -2.07 8.44 -2.29
C THR A 332 -1.26 7.45 -3.13
N GLY A 333 -0.10 7.01 -2.67
CA GLY A 333 0.77 6.05 -3.34
C GLY A 333 1.84 6.67 -4.24
N SER A 334 2.90 5.90 -4.50
CA SER A 334 4.02 6.27 -5.39
C SER A 334 4.84 5.04 -5.83
N PHE A 335 5.78 5.22 -6.75
CA PHE A 335 6.78 4.18 -7.07
C PHE A 335 8.05 4.37 -6.23
N ILE A 336 8.47 3.32 -5.53
CA ILE A 336 9.69 3.26 -4.69
C ILE A 336 10.45 1.98 -5.05
N ASP A 337 11.73 2.10 -5.42
CA ASP A 337 12.61 0.99 -5.81
C ASP A 337 12.02 -0.02 -6.81
N GLY A 338 11.19 0.47 -7.74
CA GLY A 338 10.51 -0.34 -8.76
C GLY A 338 9.17 -0.95 -8.31
N TYR A 339 8.86 -0.90 -7.01
CA TYR A 339 7.61 -1.36 -6.42
C TYR A 339 6.57 -0.23 -6.35
N TRP A 340 5.30 -0.61 -6.47
CA TRP A 340 4.17 0.31 -6.30
C TRP A 340 3.72 0.34 -4.83
N ALA A 341 3.96 1.45 -4.14
CA ALA A 341 3.34 1.74 -2.86
C ALA A 341 1.90 2.22 -3.12
N PRO A 342 0.84 1.47 -2.73
CA PRO A 342 -0.54 1.81 -3.07
C PRO A 342 -1.06 3.07 -2.34
N ASN A 343 -2.19 3.60 -2.78
CA ASN A 343 -2.97 4.55 -1.99
C ASN A 343 -3.45 3.84 -0.70
N ILE A 344 -3.12 4.38 0.47
CA ILE A 344 -3.53 3.86 1.79
C ILE A 344 -4.43 4.85 2.56
N THR A 345 -5.11 5.73 1.84
CA THR A 345 -6.18 6.60 2.37
C THR A 345 -7.51 5.86 2.45
N THR A 346 -8.56 6.54 2.94
CA THR A 346 -9.97 6.10 2.87
C THR A 346 -10.39 5.58 1.49
N TYR A 347 -9.83 6.11 0.40
CA TYR A 347 -10.17 5.66 -0.96
C TYR A 347 -9.56 4.30 -1.29
N GLY A 348 -8.26 4.10 -1.05
CA GLY A 348 -7.58 2.83 -1.30
C GLY A 348 -7.97 1.71 -0.33
N LEU A 349 -8.28 2.06 0.93
CA LEU A 349 -8.67 1.12 1.98
C LEU A 349 -10.19 0.93 2.10
N ARG A 350 -10.97 1.38 1.09
CA ARG A 350 -12.45 1.33 1.14
C ARG A 350 -13.00 -0.09 1.27
N SER A 351 -12.42 -1.06 0.55
CA SER A 351 -12.94 -2.43 0.47
C SER A 351 -12.54 -3.34 1.63
N ALA A 352 -11.67 -2.88 2.53
CA ALA A 352 -11.09 -3.71 3.59
C ALA A 352 -11.48 -3.15 4.97
N SER A 353 -11.85 -4.01 5.90
CA SER A 353 -12.07 -3.64 7.30
C SER A 353 -10.78 -3.12 7.96
N ARG A 354 -10.87 -2.45 9.13
CA ARG A 354 -9.67 -2.05 9.88
C ARG A 354 -8.83 -3.25 10.34
N TYR A 355 -9.48 -4.40 10.52
CA TYR A 355 -8.83 -5.67 10.89
C TYR A 355 -8.02 -6.19 9.71
N GLU A 356 -8.63 -6.32 8.52
CA GLU A 356 -7.90 -6.75 7.32
C GLU A 356 -6.74 -5.82 6.94
N VAL A 357 -6.83 -4.52 7.26
CA VAL A 357 -5.69 -3.58 7.10
C VAL A 357 -4.60 -3.83 8.14
N ALA A 358 -4.94 -4.13 9.40
CA ALA A 358 -3.98 -4.52 10.43
C ALA A 358 -3.32 -5.88 10.13
N ASP A 359 -4.07 -6.82 9.55
CA ASP A 359 -3.60 -8.14 9.13
C ASP A 359 -2.55 -8.04 8.01
N VAL A 360 -2.57 -6.99 7.18
CA VAL A 360 -1.49 -6.74 6.20
C VAL A 360 -0.13 -6.70 6.88
N PHE A 361 -0.05 -6.07 8.06
CA PHE A 361 1.18 -5.89 8.81
C PHE A 361 1.59 -7.15 9.59
N ALA A 362 0.62 -7.96 10.01
CA ALA A 362 0.85 -9.16 10.81
C ALA A 362 1.10 -10.42 9.96
N GLU A 363 0.32 -10.63 8.90
CA GLU A 363 0.34 -11.83 8.05
C GLU A 363 1.15 -11.65 6.76
N GLY A 364 1.54 -10.41 6.42
CA GLY A 364 2.24 -10.13 5.16
C GLY A 364 1.38 -10.42 3.92
N GLN A 365 0.06 -10.31 4.02
CA GLN A 365 -0.89 -10.49 2.92
C GLN A 365 -1.52 -9.15 2.54
N LEU A 366 -1.65 -8.88 1.23
CA LEU A 366 -2.38 -7.72 0.74
C LEU A 366 -3.89 -7.85 1.02
N ILE A 367 -4.55 -6.69 1.17
CA ILE A 367 -6.00 -6.60 1.36
C ILE A 367 -6.78 -7.41 0.30
N ASN A 368 -7.98 -7.85 0.66
CA ASN A 368 -8.81 -8.76 -0.13
C ASN A 368 -8.15 -10.14 -0.39
N LYS A 369 -7.01 -10.45 0.24
CA LYS A 369 -6.14 -11.60 -0.07
C LYS A 369 -5.63 -11.58 -1.51
N ALA A 370 -5.34 -10.40 -2.05
CA ALA A 370 -4.85 -10.23 -3.41
C ALA A 370 -3.56 -11.05 -3.65
N GLY A 371 -2.69 -11.16 -2.66
CA GLY A 371 -1.48 -11.97 -2.67
C GLY A 371 -0.56 -11.61 -1.50
N PRO A 372 0.66 -12.17 -1.43
CA PRO A 372 1.66 -11.73 -0.45
C PRO A 372 2.08 -10.27 -0.71
N VAL A 373 2.41 -9.56 0.36
CA VAL A 373 3.16 -8.30 0.31
C VAL A 373 4.57 -8.60 -0.25
N ALA A 374 5.12 -7.69 -1.04
CA ALA A 374 6.39 -7.88 -1.75
C ALA A 374 7.26 -6.62 -1.75
N GLY A 375 8.57 -6.79 -1.94
CA GLY A 375 9.54 -5.70 -2.03
C GLY A 375 9.72 -4.94 -0.72
N PRO A 376 9.99 -3.61 -0.74
CA PRO A 376 10.26 -2.83 0.48
C PRO A 376 9.17 -2.96 1.55
N MET A 377 7.90 -3.09 1.18
CA MET A 377 6.81 -3.27 2.16
C MET A 377 6.87 -4.64 2.87
N ALA A 378 7.43 -5.68 2.23
CA ALA A 378 7.64 -6.98 2.87
C ALA A 378 8.79 -6.92 3.88
N GLU A 379 9.82 -6.11 3.60
CA GLU A 379 10.90 -5.82 4.56
C GLU A 379 10.38 -5.03 5.76
N VAL A 380 9.60 -3.95 5.54
CA VAL A 380 8.95 -3.16 6.59
C VAL A 380 8.03 -4.02 7.46
N ASN A 381 7.23 -4.91 6.86
CA ASN A 381 6.39 -5.84 7.63
C ASN A 381 7.24 -6.78 8.49
N HIS A 382 8.28 -7.40 7.93
CA HIS A 382 9.11 -8.35 8.67
C HIS A 382 9.93 -7.67 9.77
N ASN A 383 10.62 -6.57 9.46
CA ASN A 383 11.61 -5.95 10.34
C ASN A 383 10.99 -4.98 11.36
N SER A 384 9.78 -4.48 11.09
CA SER A 384 9.08 -3.48 11.91
C SER A 384 7.66 -3.92 12.30
N LEU A 385 6.70 -3.90 11.37
CA LEU A 385 5.28 -3.82 11.73
C LEU A 385 4.69 -5.13 12.29
N SER A 386 5.31 -6.28 12.01
CA SER A 386 4.95 -7.57 12.60
C SER A 386 5.26 -7.64 14.11
N TYR A 387 6.21 -6.85 14.61
CA TYR A 387 6.55 -6.76 16.03
C TYR A 387 5.64 -5.83 16.84
N LEU A 388 4.82 -5.00 16.18
CA LEU A 388 3.90 -4.10 16.88
C LEU A 388 2.80 -4.88 17.60
N THR A 389 2.26 -4.28 18.66
CA THR A 389 1.05 -4.81 19.32
C THR A 389 -0.13 -4.80 18.34
N GLU A 390 -1.10 -5.68 18.58
CA GLU A 390 -2.36 -5.66 17.82
C GLU A 390 -3.06 -4.30 17.94
N GLU A 391 -3.01 -3.68 19.12
CA GLU A 391 -3.55 -2.33 19.35
C GLU A 391 -2.88 -1.29 18.45
N ASP A 392 -1.54 -1.26 18.35
CA ASP A 392 -0.84 -0.30 17.50
C ASP A 392 -1.09 -0.56 16.00
N ARG A 393 -1.19 -1.82 15.57
CA ARG A 393 -1.60 -2.15 14.19
C ARG A 393 -3.02 -1.70 13.88
N LEU A 394 -3.96 -1.91 14.81
CA LEU A 394 -5.34 -1.41 14.71
C LEU A 394 -5.40 0.12 14.79
N ALA A 395 -4.49 0.76 15.52
CA ALA A 395 -4.37 2.21 15.58
C ALA A 395 -4.00 2.78 14.21
N ILE A 396 -2.93 2.26 13.60
CA ILE A 396 -2.51 2.59 12.22
C ILE A 396 -3.70 2.44 11.26
N ALA A 397 -4.33 1.28 11.23
CA ALA A 397 -5.48 1.01 10.36
C ALA A 397 -6.65 1.98 10.61
N THR A 398 -6.94 2.30 11.88
CA THR A 398 -8.01 3.23 12.28
C THR A 398 -7.74 4.65 11.79
N TYR A 399 -6.49 5.13 11.86
CA TYR A 399 -6.13 6.45 11.31
C TYR A 399 -6.19 6.46 9.79
N LEU A 400 -5.50 5.53 9.12
CA LEU A 400 -5.39 5.46 7.65
C LEU A 400 -6.77 5.44 6.96
N LYS A 401 -7.72 4.67 7.52
CA LYS A 401 -9.11 4.59 7.02
C LYS A 401 -9.95 5.88 7.17
N THR A 402 -9.39 6.94 7.75
CA THR A 402 -10.02 8.27 7.83
C THR A 402 -9.31 9.34 7.01
N VAL A 403 -8.09 9.07 6.53
CA VAL A 403 -7.30 10.03 5.74
C VAL A 403 -7.99 10.28 4.40
N THR A 404 -8.06 11.54 3.97
CA THR A 404 -8.53 11.95 2.64
C THR A 404 -7.55 12.94 2.04
N SER A 405 -7.32 12.85 0.73
CA SER A 405 -6.35 13.68 -0.02
C SER A 405 -6.81 13.88 -1.46
N GLU A 406 -6.19 14.81 -2.19
CA GLU A 406 -6.41 14.98 -3.64
C GLU A 406 -5.90 13.72 -4.35
N GLU A 407 -6.67 13.09 -5.24
CA GLU A 407 -6.28 11.83 -5.88
C GLU A 407 -5.63 12.08 -7.26
N PRO A 408 -4.31 11.82 -7.44
CA PRO A 408 -3.59 12.13 -8.69
C PRO A 408 -3.88 11.21 -9.89
N LEU A 409 -4.28 9.96 -9.69
CA LEU A 409 -4.46 8.95 -10.76
C LEU A 409 -5.93 8.63 -11.07
N GLY A 410 -6.86 9.29 -10.37
CA GLY A 410 -8.28 9.03 -10.46
C GLY A 410 -8.96 9.55 -11.74
N VAL A 411 -10.14 8.99 -11.99
CA VAL A 411 -11.20 9.64 -12.77
C VAL A 411 -12.46 9.74 -11.89
N PRO A 412 -13.36 10.73 -12.12
CA PRO A 412 -14.67 10.74 -11.46
C PRO A 412 -15.43 9.45 -11.80
N PRO A 413 -15.99 8.72 -10.80
CA PRO A 413 -16.64 7.44 -11.02
C PRO A 413 -17.85 7.55 -11.95
N SER A 414 -18.11 6.49 -12.72
CA SER A 414 -19.26 6.42 -13.63
C SER A 414 -19.95 5.06 -13.58
N GLU A 415 -21.15 5.01 -13.03
CA GLU A 415 -22.02 3.82 -13.03
C GLU A 415 -22.68 3.52 -14.39
N LYS A 416 -22.32 4.26 -15.45
CA LYS A 416 -22.81 3.99 -16.81
C LYS A 416 -22.27 2.66 -17.32
N GLN A 417 -22.97 2.09 -18.30
CA GLN A 417 -22.57 0.85 -18.98
C GLN A 417 -21.12 0.95 -19.53
N PRO A 418 -20.31 -0.11 -19.41
CA PRO A 418 -18.94 -0.13 -19.88
C PRO A 418 -18.79 0.24 -21.37
N THR A 419 -17.73 0.97 -21.71
CA THR A 419 -17.41 1.31 -23.12
C THR A 419 -15.91 1.42 -23.36
N LEU A 420 -15.45 1.02 -24.54
CA LEU A 420 -14.03 1.13 -24.94
C LEU A 420 -13.50 2.58 -24.87
N LYS A 421 -14.34 3.59 -25.14
CA LYS A 421 -13.97 5.01 -25.00
C LYS A 421 -13.65 5.36 -23.55
N ARG A 422 -14.48 4.91 -22.60
CA ARG A 422 -14.23 5.11 -21.16
C ARG A 422 -13.03 4.28 -20.69
N GLY A 423 -12.92 3.06 -21.18
CA GLY A 423 -11.80 2.16 -20.90
C GLY A 423 -10.45 2.75 -21.26
N LYS A 424 -10.35 3.37 -22.44
CA LYS A 424 -9.15 4.11 -22.86
C LYS A 424 -8.77 5.23 -21.89
N GLN A 425 -9.76 5.96 -21.36
CA GLN A 425 -9.52 7.04 -20.40
C GLN A 425 -8.97 6.51 -19.07
N VAL A 426 -9.60 5.47 -18.52
CA VAL A 426 -9.16 4.82 -17.27
C VAL A 426 -7.76 4.20 -17.44
N TYR A 427 -7.53 3.53 -18.58
CA TYR A 427 -6.23 2.97 -18.92
C TYR A 427 -5.12 4.03 -18.94
N ILE A 428 -5.32 5.15 -19.65
CA ILE A 428 -4.31 6.21 -19.76
C ILE A 428 -4.02 6.89 -18.42
N ASN A 429 -5.00 6.98 -17.51
CA ASN A 429 -4.82 7.68 -16.25
C ASN A 429 -4.19 6.81 -15.15
N ALA A 430 -4.52 5.51 -15.09
CA ALA A 430 -4.09 4.63 -14.00
C ALA A 430 -3.33 3.39 -14.50
N CYS A 431 -3.90 2.61 -15.42
CA CYS A 431 -3.37 1.29 -15.76
C CYS A 431 -2.09 1.32 -16.60
N ILE A 432 -1.89 2.39 -17.39
CA ILE A 432 -0.77 2.53 -18.34
C ILE A 432 0.60 2.41 -17.66
N ILE A 433 0.71 2.86 -16.40
CA ILE A 433 1.98 2.95 -15.68
C ILE A 433 2.64 1.57 -15.60
N CYS A 434 1.85 0.51 -15.32
CA CYS A 434 2.34 -0.87 -15.31
C CYS A 434 2.13 -1.57 -16.66
N HIS A 435 0.93 -1.52 -17.23
CA HIS A 435 0.55 -2.35 -18.38
C HIS A 435 1.12 -1.90 -19.74
N GLN A 436 1.83 -0.77 -19.80
CA GLN A 436 2.52 -0.32 -21.02
C GLN A 436 3.95 -0.88 -21.14
N ARG A 437 4.61 -1.15 -20.01
CA ARG A 437 6.04 -1.53 -19.93
C ARG A 437 6.30 -2.85 -19.19
N GLY A 438 5.32 -3.36 -18.46
CA GLY A 438 5.43 -4.61 -17.71
C GLY A 438 6.02 -4.43 -16.33
N GLU A 439 5.95 -3.20 -15.78
CA GLU A 439 6.37 -2.92 -14.40
C GLU A 439 5.65 -3.89 -13.44
N MET A 440 6.35 -4.37 -12.42
CA MET A 440 5.84 -5.37 -11.47
C MET A 440 5.35 -6.69 -12.11
N GLY A 441 5.82 -7.02 -13.32
CA GLY A 441 5.40 -8.21 -14.06
C GLY A 441 4.01 -8.09 -14.70
N ALA A 442 3.48 -6.87 -14.83
CA ALA A 442 2.16 -6.63 -15.39
C ALA A 442 2.05 -7.11 -16.85
N PRO A 443 0.94 -7.77 -17.26
CA PRO A 443 0.73 -8.17 -18.65
C PRO A 443 0.63 -6.95 -19.57
N LEU A 444 1.45 -6.95 -20.63
CA LEU A 444 1.54 -5.85 -21.60
C LEU A 444 0.26 -5.73 -22.44
N ILE A 445 -0.25 -4.50 -22.62
CA ILE A 445 -1.22 -4.22 -23.69
C ILE A 445 -0.60 -4.54 -25.06
N GLY A 446 -1.38 -5.08 -25.99
CA GLY A 446 -0.89 -5.53 -27.29
C GLY A 446 -0.30 -6.96 -27.30
N ASN A 447 -0.02 -7.56 -26.13
CA ASN A 447 0.46 -8.95 -26.06
C ASN A 447 -0.73 -9.93 -26.13
N GLY A 448 -1.23 -10.18 -27.35
CA GLY A 448 -2.37 -11.05 -27.59
C GLY A 448 -2.19 -12.49 -27.09
N ALA A 449 -0.97 -13.05 -27.14
CA ALA A 449 -0.71 -14.38 -26.61
C ALA A 449 -0.87 -14.43 -25.07
N GLY A 450 -0.27 -13.45 -24.38
CA GLY A 450 -0.34 -13.35 -22.92
C GLY A 450 -1.75 -13.10 -22.38
N TRP A 451 -2.56 -12.28 -23.07
CA TRP A 451 -3.96 -12.05 -22.67
C TRP A 451 -4.89 -13.21 -23.00
N TYR A 452 -4.64 -13.92 -24.10
CA TYR A 452 -5.44 -15.09 -24.49
C TYR A 452 -5.31 -16.24 -23.50
N GLU A 453 -4.09 -16.60 -23.06
CA GLU A 453 -3.92 -17.64 -22.05
C GLU A 453 -4.48 -17.23 -20.67
N ARG A 454 -4.48 -15.93 -20.34
CA ARG A 454 -5.15 -15.40 -19.14
C ARG A 454 -6.67 -15.49 -19.23
N LEU A 455 -7.27 -15.21 -20.38
CA LEU A 455 -8.70 -15.44 -20.62
C LEU A 455 -9.06 -16.92 -20.58
N LYS A 456 -8.23 -17.81 -21.14
CA LYS A 456 -8.46 -19.26 -21.04
C LYS A 456 -8.49 -19.75 -19.60
N SER A 457 -7.54 -19.30 -18.80
CA SER A 457 -7.36 -19.78 -17.41
C SER A 457 -8.31 -19.15 -16.40
N SER A 458 -8.69 -17.88 -16.58
CA SER A 458 -9.51 -17.13 -15.61
C SER A 458 -10.86 -16.63 -16.14
N GLY A 459 -11.16 -16.80 -17.43
CA GLY A 459 -12.36 -16.24 -18.04
C GLY A 459 -12.39 -14.71 -18.02
N LEU A 460 -13.38 -14.12 -18.68
CA LEU A 460 -13.53 -12.66 -18.70
C LEU A 460 -13.85 -12.11 -17.30
N THR A 461 -14.73 -12.78 -16.54
CA THR A 461 -15.11 -12.34 -15.19
C THR A 461 -13.99 -12.49 -14.16
N GLY A 462 -13.12 -13.50 -14.28
CA GLY A 462 -11.95 -13.61 -13.40
C GLY A 462 -10.98 -12.44 -13.63
N LEU A 463 -10.79 -11.98 -14.87
CA LEU A 463 -10.02 -10.77 -15.15
C LEU A 463 -10.65 -9.52 -14.55
N TYR A 464 -11.99 -9.34 -14.63
CA TYR A 464 -12.66 -8.24 -13.93
C TYR A 464 -12.46 -8.32 -12.41
N ARG A 465 -12.63 -9.51 -11.81
CA ARG A 465 -12.45 -9.73 -10.36
C ARG A 465 -11.02 -9.39 -9.92
N HIS A 466 -10.00 -9.88 -10.63
CA HIS A 466 -8.60 -9.55 -10.38
C HIS A 466 -8.32 -8.04 -10.50
N ALA A 467 -8.90 -7.37 -11.50
CA ALA A 467 -8.70 -5.94 -11.71
C ALA A 467 -9.41 -5.08 -10.65
N ILE A 468 -10.59 -5.48 -10.19
CA ILE A 468 -11.38 -4.76 -9.18
C ILE A 468 -10.78 -4.94 -7.78
N HIS A 469 -10.54 -6.18 -7.35
CA HIS A 469 -10.13 -6.49 -5.97
C HIS A 469 -8.61 -6.56 -5.75
N GLY A 470 -7.82 -6.43 -6.82
CA GLY A 470 -6.37 -6.65 -6.81
C GLY A 470 -6.02 -8.14 -6.98
N TYR A 471 -4.81 -8.41 -7.48
CA TYR A 471 -4.33 -9.78 -7.71
C TYR A 471 -2.80 -9.83 -7.83
N ASN A 472 -2.15 -10.61 -6.96
CA ASN A 472 -0.73 -10.54 -6.67
C ASN A 472 -0.29 -9.07 -6.50
N SER A 473 0.69 -8.60 -7.26
CA SER A 473 1.18 -7.22 -7.24
C SER A 473 0.25 -6.20 -7.92
N MET A 474 -0.88 -6.62 -8.51
CA MET A 474 -1.85 -5.68 -9.09
C MET A 474 -2.68 -5.03 -7.97
N PRO A 475 -2.62 -3.70 -7.78
CA PRO A 475 -3.39 -3.02 -6.75
C PRO A 475 -4.90 -3.07 -7.04
N VAL A 476 -5.69 -2.93 -5.98
CA VAL A 476 -7.15 -2.72 -6.03
C VAL A 476 -7.51 -1.66 -7.08
N LYS A 477 -8.49 -1.97 -7.94
CA LYS A 477 -8.94 -1.13 -9.07
C LYS A 477 -7.82 -0.65 -10.00
N GLY A 478 -6.72 -1.40 -10.13
CA GLY A 478 -5.58 -1.01 -10.96
C GLY A 478 -5.01 0.38 -10.60
N ALA A 479 -5.00 0.70 -9.30
CA ALA A 479 -4.65 2.00 -8.70
C ALA A 479 -5.66 3.15 -8.93
N CYS A 480 -6.70 2.98 -9.75
CA CYS A 480 -7.80 3.96 -9.83
C CYS A 480 -8.78 3.79 -8.65
N VAL A 481 -8.37 4.19 -7.45
CA VAL A 481 -9.16 4.01 -6.23
C VAL A 481 -10.48 4.80 -6.18
N THR A 482 -10.67 5.77 -7.08
CA THR A 482 -11.92 6.50 -7.28
C THR A 482 -12.81 5.95 -8.40
N CYS A 483 -12.36 4.96 -9.17
CA CYS A 483 -13.15 4.37 -10.26
C CYS A 483 -14.33 3.54 -9.75
N SER A 484 -15.44 3.54 -10.50
CA SER A 484 -16.50 2.54 -10.34
C SER A 484 -16.02 1.17 -10.86
N ASP A 485 -16.77 0.11 -10.59
CA ASP A 485 -16.42 -1.21 -11.14
C ASP A 485 -16.66 -1.26 -12.66
N ASN A 486 -17.66 -0.52 -13.17
CA ASN A 486 -17.90 -0.34 -14.60
C ASN A 486 -16.75 0.41 -15.31
N ASP A 487 -16.06 1.31 -14.61
CA ASP A 487 -14.86 1.98 -15.11
C ASP A 487 -13.69 0.99 -15.27
N ILE A 488 -13.51 0.08 -14.31
CA ILE A 488 -12.48 -0.96 -14.35
C ILE A 488 -12.80 -2.03 -15.40
N ILE A 489 -14.04 -2.48 -15.50
CA ILE A 489 -14.52 -3.37 -16.58
C ILE A 489 -14.22 -2.73 -17.94
N SER A 490 -14.58 -1.44 -18.12
CA SER A 490 -14.27 -0.72 -19.36
C SER A 490 -12.76 -0.75 -19.68
N ALA A 491 -11.90 -0.58 -18.67
CA ALA A 491 -10.45 -0.59 -18.86
C ALA A 491 -9.92 -1.96 -19.28
N VAL A 492 -10.44 -3.04 -18.67
CA VAL A 492 -10.12 -4.42 -19.06
C VAL A 492 -10.59 -4.68 -20.50
N ASP A 493 -11.82 -4.29 -20.87
CA ASP A 493 -12.34 -4.42 -22.24
C ASP A 493 -11.45 -3.69 -23.26
N TYR A 494 -11.00 -2.48 -22.93
CA TYR A 494 -10.09 -1.71 -23.77
C TYR A 494 -8.73 -2.42 -23.95
N ILE A 495 -8.14 -2.95 -22.88
CA ILE A 495 -6.88 -3.70 -22.94
C ILE A 495 -7.04 -4.96 -23.80
N LEU A 496 -8.10 -5.75 -23.60
CA LEU A 496 -8.35 -6.98 -24.35
C LEU A 496 -8.62 -6.69 -25.83
N ASN A 497 -9.47 -5.70 -26.14
CA ASN A 497 -9.74 -5.25 -27.50
C ASN A 497 -8.48 -4.73 -28.23
N ALA A 498 -7.56 -4.08 -27.50
CA ALA A 498 -6.28 -3.62 -28.04
C ALA A 498 -5.21 -4.73 -28.17
N SER A 499 -5.44 -5.92 -27.60
CA SER A 499 -4.44 -6.99 -27.53
C SER A 499 -4.78 -8.22 -28.36
N LEU A 500 -6.05 -8.61 -28.43
CA LEU A 500 -6.47 -9.91 -28.99
C LEU A 500 -6.82 -9.83 -30.48
N SER A 501 -6.50 -10.89 -31.21
CA SER A 501 -6.93 -11.06 -32.59
C SER A 501 -8.40 -11.50 -32.68
N ARG A 502 -9.02 -11.31 -33.85
CA ARG A 502 -10.38 -11.80 -34.13
C ARG A 502 -10.52 -13.32 -34.00
N SER A 503 -9.47 -14.10 -34.23
CA SER A 503 -9.52 -15.56 -34.05
C SER A 503 -9.46 -15.95 -32.58
N GLN A 504 -8.69 -15.23 -31.76
CA GLN A 504 -8.62 -15.45 -30.31
C GLN A 504 -9.94 -15.12 -29.61
N TRP A 505 -10.59 -14.01 -29.99
CA TRP A 505 -11.93 -13.67 -29.49
C TRP A 505 -12.96 -14.75 -29.77
N ARG A 506 -13.04 -15.22 -31.03
CA ARG A 506 -13.97 -16.29 -31.42
C ARG A 506 -13.74 -17.58 -30.63
N ASP A 507 -12.49 -17.95 -30.38
CA ASP A 507 -12.14 -19.15 -29.61
C ASP A 507 -12.69 -19.10 -28.17
N VAL A 508 -12.42 -18.01 -27.44
CA VAL A 508 -12.90 -17.85 -26.06
C VAL A 508 -14.43 -17.74 -25.98
N GLU A 509 -15.08 -17.11 -26.95
CA GLU A 509 -16.55 -17.05 -27.07
C GLU A 509 -17.18 -18.44 -27.27
N THR A 510 -16.55 -19.31 -28.07
CA THR A 510 -17.06 -20.66 -28.35
C THR A 510 -16.80 -21.70 -27.25
N GLY A 511 -16.24 -21.29 -26.11
CA GLY A 511 -16.01 -22.14 -24.94
C GLY A 511 -14.56 -22.47 -24.63
N GLY A 512 -13.59 -21.83 -25.29
CA GLY A 512 -12.15 -21.98 -24.99
C GLY A 512 -11.72 -21.43 -23.62
N ALA A 513 -12.60 -20.69 -22.93
CA ALA A 513 -12.33 -20.11 -21.61
C ALA A 513 -12.93 -20.90 -20.45
N ALA A 514 -12.16 -21.06 -19.37
CA ALA A 514 -12.64 -21.57 -18.11
C ALA A 514 -13.77 -20.69 -17.55
N LYS A 515 -14.85 -21.33 -17.09
CA LYS A 515 -15.95 -20.63 -16.42
C LYS A 515 -15.53 -20.25 -15.01
N TYR A 516 -15.11 -19.01 -14.85
CA TYR A 516 -15.08 -18.34 -13.54
C TYR A 516 -16.51 -17.95 -13.15
N PRO A 517 -16.99 -18.26 -11.93
CA PRO A 517 -18.37 -17.95 -11.55
C PRO A 517 -18.58 -16.43 -11.57
N ALA A 518 -19.55 -15.98 -12.37
CA ALA A 518 -19.51 -14.64 -12.97
C ALA A 518 -19.99 -13.52 -12.04
N ASN A 519 -20.56 -13.85 -10.88
CA ASN A 519 -21.15 -12.91 -9.92
C ASN A 519 -21.53 -13.68 -8.63
N GLY A 520 -21.99 -12.96 -7.61
CA GLY A 520 -22.48 -13.55 -6.36
C GLY A 520 -23.61 -14.58 -6.51
N LYS A 521 -24.49 -14.42 -7.51
CA LYS A 521 -25.58 -15.38 -7.79
C LYS A 521 -25.03 -16.72 -8.27
N ASP A 522 -23.99 -16.72 -9.11
CA ASP A 522 -23.39 -17.96 -9.61
C ASP A 522 -22.60 -18.67 -8.49
N ILE A 523 -21.85 -17.92 -7.69
CA ILE A 523 -21.14 -18.46 -6.51
C ILE A 523 -22.15 -19.06 -5.51
N TYR A 524 -23.27 -18.37 -5.28
CA TYR A 524 -24.39 -18.88 -4.50
C TYR A 524 -24.96 -20.17 -5.11
N ASN A 525 -25.24 -20.18 -6.41
CA ASN A 525 -25.85 -21.33 -7.11
C ASN A 525 -24.96 -22.57 -6.99
N GLU A 526 -23.65 -22.42 -7.14
CA GLU A 526 -22.68 -23.51 -7.10
C GLU A 526 -22.39 -24.04 -5.69
N ASN A 527 -22.37 -23.17 -4.67
CA ASN A 527 -21.83 -23.51 -3.35
C ASN A 527 -22.87 -23.45 -2.21
N CYS A 528 -23.79 -22.50 -2.24
CA CYS A 528 -24.68 -22.18 -1.12
C CYS A 528 -26.13 -22.69 -1.32
N SER A 529 -26.59 -22.76 -2.57
CA SER A 529 -27.98 -23.01 -2.95
C SER A 529 -28.54 -24.33 -2.40
N MET A 530 -27.69 -25.37 -2.32
CA MET A 530 -28.02 -26.71 -1.81
C MET A 530 -28.67 -26.67 -0.42
N CYS A 531 -28.22 -25.75 0.45
CA CYS A 531 -28.79 -25.53 1.77
C CYS A 531 -29.81 -24.38 1.77
N HIS A 532 -29.47 -23.25 1.17
CA HIS A 532 -30.23 -22.00 1.32
C HIS A 532 -31.47 -21.87 0.43
N ASN A 533 -31.63 -22.63 -0.67
CA ASN A 533 -32.85 -22.56 -1.48
C ASN A 533 -34.10 -23.00 -0.70
N ASP A 534 -33.95 -24.04 0.13
CA ASP A 534 -35.07 -24.68 0.86
C ASP A 534 -34.96 -24.52 2.39
N GLY A 535 -33.88 -23.92 2.89
CA GLY A 535 -33.61 -23.78 4.34
C GLY A 535 -33.17 -25.09 5.01
N LYS A 536 -32.45 -25.95 4.28
CA LYS A 536 -32.02 -27.26 4.80
C LYS A 536 -31.00 -27.10 5.92
N GLN A 537 -31.01 -28.05 6.87
CA GLN A 537 -30.10 -28.08 8.03
C GLN A 537 -30.19 -26.83 8.92
N GLY A 538 -31.32 -26.11 8.91
CA GLY A 538 -31.51 -24.86 9.65
C GLY A 538 -30.89 -23.63 9.00
N ALA A 539 -30.41 -23.74 7.75
CA ALA A 539 -29.90 -22.59 7.00
C ALA A 539 -31.01 -21.55 6.75
N PRO A 540 -30.72 -20.23 6.85
CA PRO A 540 -31.71 -19.20 6.53
C PRO A 540 -32.09 -19.27 5.04
N LYS A 541 -33.39 -19.46 4.76
CA LYS A 541 -33.89 -19.69 3.41
C LYS A 541 -33.81 -18.41 2.56
N LEU A 542 -33.31 -18.51 1.33
CA LEU A 542 -33.23 -17.38 0.40
C LEU A 542 -34.62 -16.80 0.13
N GLY A 543 -34.76 -15.47 0.26
CA GLY A 543 -36.02 -14.75 0.07
C GLY A 543 -36.92 -14.71 1.31
N ASP A 544 -36.59 -15.43 2.39
CA ASP A 544 -37.38 -15.44 3.61
C ASP A 544 -37.07 -14.23 4.50
N LYS A 545 -37.81 -13.14 4.26
CA LYS A 545 -37.52 -11.83 4.86
C LYS A 545 -37.53 -11.85 6.39
N ALA A 546 -38.47 -12.57 7.00
CA ALA A 546 -38.58 -12.66 8.46
C ALA A 546 -37.39 -13.38 9.12
N VAL A 547 -36.75 -14.30 8.39
CA VAL A 547 -35.53 -14.99 8.86
C VAL A 547 -34.28 -14.14 8.62
N TRP A 548 -34.24 -13.37 7.52
CA TRP A 548 -33.08 -12.58 7.13
C TRP A 548 -32.98 -11.21 7.80
N GLU A 549 -34.09 -10.58 8.17
CA GLU A 549 -34.14 -9.27 8.84
C GLU A 549 -33.23 -9.19 10.09
N PRO A 550 -33.37 -10.04 11.13
CA PRO A 550 -32.49 -10.02 12.32
C PRO A 550 -31.06 -10.55 12.06
N LEU A 551 -30.78 -11.02 10.85
CA LEU A 551 -29.42 -11.37 10.41
C LEU A 551 -28.75 -10.19 9.71
N ILE A 552 -29.49 -9.43 8.91
CA ILE A 552 -29.01 -8.22 8.22
C ILE A 552 -28.72 -7.08 9.22
N GLU A 553 -29.54 -6.94 10.27
CA GLU A 553 -29.31 -5.97 11.36
C GLU A 553 -27.96 -6.14 12.05
N LYS A 554 -27.35 -7.34 12.00
CA LYS A 554 -26.04 -7.63 12.60
C LYS A 554 -24.85 -7.14 11.78
N ASN A 555 -25.06 -6.45 10.65
CA ASN A 555 -24.04 -6.03 9.69
C ASN A 555 -23.47 -7.20 8.85
N ILE A 556 -23.16 -6.94 7.57
CA ILE A 556 -22.59 -7.90 6.63
C ILE A 556 -21.25 -8.47 7.10
N ASP A 557 -20.45 -7.71 7.85
CA ASP A 557 -19.16 -8.16 8.40
C ASP A 557 -19.36 -9.40 9.28
N ILE A 558 -20.41 -9.40 10.12
CA ILE A 558 -20.77 -10.53 10.99
C ILE A 558 -21.32 -11.70 10.15
N LEU A 559 -22.02 -11.44 9.05
CA LEU A 559 -22.47 -12.50 8.14
C LEU A 559 -21.28 -13.18 7.44
N VAL A 560 -20.35 -12.39 6.90
CA VAL A 560 -19.11 -12.86 6.25
C VAL A 560 -18.25 -13.65 7.23
N GLU A 561 -18.03 -13.13 8.45
CA GLU A 561 -17.26 -13.83 9.46
C GLU A 561 -17.91 -15.17 9.85
N ASN A 562 -19.23 -15.21 10.05
CA ASN A 562 -19.93 -16.47 10.32
C ASN A 562 -19.86 -17.46 9.14
N THR A 563 -19.92 -17.00 7.89
CA THR A 563 -19.78 -17.88 6.71
C THR A 563 -18.35 -18.42 6.52
N ILE A 564 -17.33 -17.68 6.96
CA ILE A 564 -15.91 -18.05 6.83
C ILE A 564 -15.40 -18.85 8.02
N LYS A 565 -15.79 -18.48 9.25
CA LYS A 565 -15.24 -19.00 10.52
C LYS A 565 -16.28 -19.63 11.45
N GLY A 566 -17.59 -19.51 11.16
CA GLY A 566 -18.65 -19.86 12.10
C GLY A 566 -18.72 -21.36 12.42
N PRO A 567 -18.93 -21.75 13.70
CA PRO A 567 -18.87 -23.15 14.14
C PRO A 567 -20.03 -24.03 13.61
N TYR A 568 -21.12 -23.41 13.14
CA TYR A 568 -22.31 -24.09 12.61
C TYR A 568 -22.50 -23.91 11.10
N HIS A 569 -21.48 -23.39 10.40
CA HIS A 569 -21.53 -23.14 8.96
C HIS A 569 -20.37 -23.85 8.25
N PRO A 570 -20.57 -24.44 7.06
CA PRO A 570 -19.45 -24.92 6.26
C PRO A 570 -18.46 -23.79 5.98
N LYS A 571 -17.16 -24.03 6.22
CA LYS A 571 -16.08 -23.06 5.97
C LYS A 571 -16.16 -22.51 4.54
N ASN A 572 -16.14 -21.19 4.39
CA ASN A 572 -16.35 -20.46 3.12
C ASN A 572 -17.65 -20.90 2.40
N GLY A 573 -18.72 -21.18 3.14
CA GLY A 573 -19.99 -21.67 2.58
C GLY A 573 -19.85 -22.92 1.70
N GLY A 574 -18.87 -23.78 1.98
CA GLY A 574 -18.58 -25.00 1.20
C GLY A 574 -17.67 -24.77 -0.01
N CYS A 575 -17.44 -23.53 -0.43
CA CYS A 575 -16.57 -23.23 -1.56
C CYS A 575 -15.08 -23.37 -1.18
N LYS A 576 -14.51 -24.53 -1.51
CA LYS A 576 -13.10 -24.89 -1.20
C LYS A 576 -12.05 -24.01 -1.89
N LYS A 577 -12.44 -23.18 -2.86
CA LYS A 577 -11.53 -22.34 -3.67
C LYS A 577 -11.90 -20.84 -3.68
N CYS A 578 -12.99 -20.44 -3.05
CA CYS A 578 -13.42 -19.04 -3.05
C CYS A 578 -12.59 -18.19 -2.08
N THR A 579 -12.23 -17.00 -2.55
CA THR A 579 -11.74 -15.85 -1.78
C THR A 579 -12.82 -15.30 -0.83
N THR A 580 -12.41 -14.48 0.14
CA THR A 580 -13.36 -13.73 1.00
C THR A 580 -14.31 -12.87 0.17
N GLY A 581 -13.81 -12.20 -0.87
CA GLY A 581 -14.63 -11.35 -1.75
C GLY A 581 -15.71 -12.12 -2.51
N GLU A 582 -15.39 -13.31 -3.02
CA GLU A 582 -16.36 -14.18 -3.68
C GLU A 582 -17.49 -14.64 -2.75
N ILE A 583 -17.14 -14.96 -1.50
CA ILE A 583 -18.12 -15.30 -0.47
C ILE A 583 -18.98 -14.08 -0.09
N LEU A 584 -18.37 -12.89 0.04
CA LEU A 584 -19.08 -11.63 0.25
C LEU A 584 -20.08 -11.36 -0.90
N GLU A 585 -19.70 -11.55 -2.16
CA GLU A 585 -20.61 -11.37 -3.29
C GLU A 585 -21.79 -12.36 -3.26
N ALA A 586 -21.56 -13.63 -2.86
CA ALA A 586 -22.64 -14.58 -2.64
C ALA A 586 -23.59 -14.13 -1.52
N ILE A 587 -23.05 -13.62 -0.40
CA ILE A 587 -23.83 -13.09 0.72
C ILE A 587 -24.63 -11.84 0.30
N LYS A 588 -24.02 -10.91 -0.45
CA LYS A 588 -24.70 -9.73 -1.02
C LYS A 588 -25.85 -10.14 -1.94
N TYR A 589 -25.65 -11.15 -2.78
CA TYR A 589 -26.74 -11.71 -3.56
C TYR A 589 -27.86 -12.23 -2.66
N MET A 590 -27.55 -13.03 -1.64
CA MET A 590 -28.55 -13.57 -0.71
C MET A 590 -29.35 -12.48 0.02
N VAL A 591 -28.66 -11.47 0.56
CA VAL A 591 -29.26 -10.29 1.19
C VAL A 591 -30.12 -9.51 0.19
N SER A 592 -29.66 -9.34 -1.07
CA SER A 592 -30.42 -8.63 -2.10
C SER A 592 -31.77 -9.26 -2.41
N GLN A 593 -31.87 -10.60 -2.34
CA GLN A 593 -33.11 -11.34 -2.59
C GLN A 593 -34.02 -11.40 -1.35
N SER A 594 -33.48 -11.19 -0.15
CA SER A 594 -34.15 -11.50 1.13
C SER A 594 -34.54 -10.27 1.96
N LYS A 595 -34.38 -9.06 1.41
CA LYS A 595 -34.65 -7.78 2.11
C LYS A 595 -36.04 -7.19 1.82
N THR A 596 -36.45 -6.25 2.68
CA THR A 596 -37.64 -5.38 2.49
C THR A 596 -37.30 -4.09 1.76
N ASP A 597 -36.20 -3.44 2.12
CA ASP A 597 -35.81 -2.09 1.70
C ASP A 597 -34.29 -1.85 1.84
N GLY A 598 -33.77 -0.67 1.46
CA GLY A 598 -32.34 -0.33 1.48
C GLY A 598 -31.50 -0.82 0.28
N ASN A 599 -30.44 -0.09 -0.11
CA ASN A 599 -29.51 -0.54 -1.16
C ASN A 599 -28.18 -1.04 -0.58
N TYR A 600 -27.96 -2.36 -0.67
CA TYR A 600 -26.78 -3.07 -0.15
C TYR A 600 -25.80 -3.49 -1.26
N SER A 601 -25.99 -3.05 -2.51
CA SER A 601 -25.02 -3.29 -3.60
C SER A 601 -23.71 -2.51 -3.45
N LEU A 602 -23.65 -1.59 -2.49
CA LEU A 602 -22.51 -0.70 -2.21
C LEU A 602 -21.83 -0.99 -0.86
N TRP A 603 -22.21 -2.08 -0.20
CA TRP A 603 -21.53 -2.59 0.99
C TRP A 603 -20.24 -3.34 0.61
#